data_AF-A0A7W1Z2C8-F1
#
_entry.id   AF-A0A7W1Z2C8-F1
#
_cell.length_a   1.000
_cell.length_b   1.000
_cell.length_c   1.000
_cell.angle_alpha   90.00
_cell.angle_beta   90.00
_cell.angle_gamma   90.00
#
_symmetry.space_group_name_H-M   'P 1'
#
loop_
_entity.id
_entity.type
_entity.pdbx_description
1 polymer ?
#
loop_
_entity_poly.entity_id
_entity_poly.type
_entity_poly.pdbx_seq_one_letter_code
_entity_poly.pdbx_strand_id
1 'polypeptide(L)' 'IMSRVVETNETLTPTELPRVHKMFAALNRDKAIKGERIQLDNGKWTQKDTTP' A
#
# COMPACT_ATOMS: atom_id res chain seq x y z
N ILE A 1 3.42 6.49 -4.71
CA ILE A 1 4.25 6.23 -3.51
C ILE A 1 5.06 4.95 -3.68
N MET A 2 4.44 3.76 -3.80
CA MET A 2 5.20 2.50 -3.90
C MET A 2 6.08 2.39 -5.15
N SER A 3 5.70 2.99 -6.28
CA SER A 3 6.55 3.05 -7.49
C SER A 3 7.93 3.62 -7.16
N ARG A 4 8.00 4.67 -6.33
CA ARG A 4 9.27 5.25 -5.91
C ARG A 4 10.09 4.29 -5.04
N VAL A 5 9.44 3.54 -4.15
CA VAL A 5 10.11 2.53 -3.32
C VAL A 5 10.80 1.49 -4.20
N VAL A 6 10.09 0.99 -5.22
CA VAL A 6 10.62 0.04 -6.19
C VAL A 6 11.76 0.66 -7.00
N GLU A 7 11.60 1.88 -7.51
CA GLU A 7 12.63 2.59 -8.29
C GLU A 7 13.93 2.84 -7.50
N THR A 8 13.85 3.05 -6.19
CA THR A 8 15.02 3.37 -5.36
C THR A 8 15.64 2.18 -4.66
N ASN A 9 15.01 1.01 -4.72
CA ASN A 9 15.51 -0.20 -4.07
C ASN A 9 16.25 -1.05 -5.11
N GLU A 10 17.55 -1.25 -4.91
CA GLU A 10 18.43 -1.98 -5.84
C GLU A 10 18.05 -3.46 -6.05
N THR A 11 17.24 -4.03 -5.16
CA THR A 11 16.83 -5.44 -5.20
C THR A 11 15.42 -5.65 -5.77
N LEU A 12 14.65 -4.57 -5.95
CA LEU A 12 13.29 -4.63 -6.46
C LEU A 12 13.24 -4.21 -7.93
N THR A 13 12.33 -4.83 -8.66
CA THR A 13 12.08 -4.54 -10.07
C THR A 13 10.67 -3.99 -10.29
N PRO A 14 10.42 -3.19 -11.35
CA PRO A 14 9.10 -2.65 -11.65
C PRO A 14 7.99 -3.72 -11.76
N THR A 15 8.34 -4.93 -12.20
CA THR A 15 7.40 -6.05 -12.32
C THR A 15 6.91 -6.58 -10.96
N GLU A 16 7.63 -6.29 -9.88
CA GLU A 16 7.25 -6.65 -8.51
C GLU A 16 6.35 -5.62 -7.84
N LEU A 17 6.09 -4.48 -8.47
CA LEU A 17 5.22 -3.43 -7.94
C LEU A 17 3.83 -3.95 -7.49
N PRO A 18 3.14 -4.85 -8.22
CA PRO A 18 1.89 -5.43 -7.76
C PRO A 18 2.03 -6.23 -6.44
N ARG A 19 3.15 -6.93 -6.24
CA ARG A 19 3.43 -7.66 -4.99
C ARG A 19 3.71 -6.69 -3.85
N VAL A 20 4.51 -5.65 -4.10
CA VAL A 20 4.80 -4.58 -3.12
C VAL A 20 3.52 -3.90 -2.67
N HIS A 21 2.61 -3.55 -3.60
CA HIS A 21 1.32 -2.98 -3.27
C HIS A 21 0.51 -3.86 -2.31
N LYS A 22 0.39 -5.16 -2.58
CA LYS A 22 -0.35 -6.08 -1.71
C LYS A 22 0.27 -6.18 -0.30
N MET A 23 1.59 -6.29 -0.20
CA MET A 23 2.28 -6.37 1.08
C MET A 23 2.07 -5.10 1.91
N PHE A 24 2.27 -3.92 1.32
CA PHE A 24 2.08 -2.66 2.02
C PHE A 24 0.61 -2.39 2.35
N ALA A 25 -0.32 -2.71 1.44
CA ALA A 25 -1.76 -2.60 1.71
C ALA A 25 -2.18 -3.44 2.93
N ALA A 26 -1.70 -4.68 3.04
CA ALA A 26 -1.98 -5.54 4.19
C ALA A 26 -1.43 -4.96 5.50
N LEU A 27 -0.14 -4.60 5.52
CA LEU A 27 0.52 -4.02 6.69
C LEU A 27 -0.13 -2.71 7.13
N ASN A 28 -0.44 -1.83 6.18
CA ASN A 28 -1.06 -0.54 6.45
C ASN A 28 -2.50 -0.69 6.93
N ARG A 29 -3.31 -1.58 6.34
CA ARG A 29 -4.71 -1.80 6.77
C ARG A 29 -4.80 -2.40 8.17
N ASP A 30 -3.86 -3.27 8.54
CA ASP A 30 -3.77 -3.85 9.89
C ASP A 30 -3.54 -2.77 10.96
N LYS A 31 -2.65 -1.80 10.68
CA LYS A 31 -2.29 -0.74 11.63
C LYS A 31 -3.21 0.47 11.62
N ALA A 32 -3.83 0.77 10.49
CA ALA A 32 -4.64 1.98 10.35
C ALA A 32 -5.88 1.94 11.26
N ILE A 33 -6.21 3.06 11.89
CA ILE A 33 -7.47 3.23 12.64
C ILE A 33 -8.58 3.79 11.73
N LYS A 34 -9.82 3.78 12.21
CA LYS A 34 -10.97 4.34 11.45
C LYS A 34 -10.69 5.80 11.10
N GLY A 35 -10.95 6.18 9.84
CA GLY A 35 -10.70 7.53 9.34
C GLY A 35 -9.30 7.80 8.81
N GLU A 36 -8.32 6.93 9.03
CA GLU A 36 -7.00 7.05 8.39
C GLU A 36 -7.01 6.58 6.94
N ARG A 37 -5.98 6.97 6.17
CA ARG A 37 -5.83 6.48 4.79
C ARG A 37 -5.24 5.09 4.77
N ILE A 38 -5.85 4.20 3.98
CA ILE A 38 -5.33 2.88 3.67
C ILE A 38 -5.00 2.74 2.18
N GLN A 39 -3.96 1.95 1.88
CA GLN A 39 -3.68 1.49 0.53
C GLN A 39 -4.52 0.26 0.20
N LEU A 40 -5.05 0.23 -1.02
CA LEU A 40 -5.69 -0.93 -1.64
C LEU A 40 -4.67 -1.79 -2.37
N ASP A 41 -5.00 -3.05 -2.65
CA ASP A 41 -4.11 -4.02 -3.29
C ASP A 41 -3.58 -3.59 -4.67
N ASN A 42 -4.26 -2.64 -5.33
CA ASN A 42 -3.87 -2.04 -6.61
C ASN A 42 -3.03 -0.75 -6.45
N GLY A 43 -2.66 -0.39 -5.23
CA GLY A 43 -1.87 0.79 -4.92
C GLY A 43 -2.64 2.11 -4.81
N LYS A 44 -3.95 2.11 -5.09
CA LYS A 44 -4.81 3.27 -4.84
C LYS A 44 -4.99 3.48 -3.34
N TRP A 45 -5.32 4.70 -2.95
CA TRP A 45 -5.52 5.08 -1.57
C TRP A 45 -6.98 5.44 -1.33
N THR A 46 -7.54 4.94 -0.23
CA THR A 46 -8.88 5.29 0.25
C THR A 46 -8.82 5.62 1.74
N GLN A 47 -9.91 6.12 2.30
CA GLN A 47 -10.07 6.24 3.74
C GLN A 47 -10.56 4.88 4.30
N LYS A 48 -10.01 4.42 5.41
CA LYS A 48 -10.51 3.25 6.13
C LYS A 48 -11.89 3.59 6.66
N ASP A 49 -12.87 2.77 6.27
CA ASP A 49 -14.28 3.02 6.55
C ASP A 49 -14.48 3.50 7.99
N THR A 50 -15.12 4.65 8.11
CA THR A 50 -15.55 5.23 9.39
C THR A 50 -16.86 4.66 9.87
N THR A 51 -17.58 3.90 9.03
CA THR A 51 -18.88 3.35 9.39
C THR A 51 -18.72 2.27 10.49
N PRO A 52 -19.54 2.30 11.55
CA PRO A 52 -19.52 1.36 12.67
C PRO A 52 -19.40 -0.10 12.25
#